data_AF-X1EE94-F1
#
_entry.id   AF-X1EE94-F1
#
_cell.length_a   1.000
_cell.length_b   1.000
_cell.length_c   1.000
_cell.angle_alpha   90.00
_cell.angle_beta   90.00
_cell.angle_gamma   90.00
#
_symmetry.space_group_name_H-M   'P 1'
#
loop_
_entity.id
_entity.type
_entity.pdbx_description
1 polymer ?
#
loop_
_entity_poly.entity_id
_entity_poly.type
_entity_poly.pdbx_seq_one_letter_code
_entity_poly.pdbx_strand_id
1 'polypeptide(L)' 'MTGKEGMAITPLRPSGIIEVNGKKLNALTRGEYVDSNTKIKIISVEGNKIVVEAVN' A
#
# COMPACT_ATOMS: atom_id res chain seq x y z
N MET A 1 11.78 -1.11 4.32
CA MET A 1 10.36 -1.46 4.01
C MET A 1 10.05 -1.25 2.55
N THR A 2 10.57 -0.18 1.94
CA THR A 2 10.63 0.01 0.49
C THR A 2 11.04 -1.26 -0.26
N GLY A 3 10.37 -1.53 -1.38
CA GLY A 3 10.56 -2.70 -2.23
C GLY A 3 9.73 -3.93 -1.86
N LYS A 4 9.16 -3.99 -0.64
CA LYS A 4 8.29 -5.11 -0.23
C LYS A 4 6.95 -5.07 -0.94
N GLU A 5 6.43 -6.25 -1.25
CA GLU A 5 5.10 -6.45 -1.81
C GLU A 5 4.10 -6.86 -0.73
N GLY A 6 2.82 -6.66 -1.02
CA GLY A 6 1.71 -7.00 -0.14
C GLY A 6 0.37 -6.92 -0.86
N MET A 7 -0.69 -6.82 -0.08
CA MET A 7 -2.07 -6.76 -0.58
C MET A 7 -2.78 -5.53 -0.01
N ALA A 8 -3.55 -4.83 -0.84
CA ALA A 8 -4.53 -3.86 -0.37
C ALA A 8 -5.69 -4.61 0.33
N ILE A 9 -5.95 -4.29 1.59
CA ILE A 9 -7.05 -4.91 2.36
C ILE A 9 -8.32 -4.07 2.25
N THR A 10 -8.17 -2.76 2.21
CA THR A 10 -9.22 -1.82 1.84
C THR A 10 -8.86 -1.16 0.52
N PRO A 11 -9.84 -0.58 -0.20
CA PRO A 11 -9.51 0.32 -1.29
C PRO A 11 -8.65 1.50 -0.79
N LEU A 12 -7.73 1.99 -1.62
CA LEU A 12 -6.86 3.13 -1.32
C LEU A 12 -7.27 4.33 -2.19
N ARG A 13 -7.74 5.43 -1.56
CA ARG A 13 -8.01 6.74 -2.21
C ARG A 13 -7.90 7.93 -1.23
N PRO A 14 -6.71 8.56 -1.10
CA PRO A 14 -5.41 7.98 -1.38
C PRO A 14 -4.98 7.00 -0.28
N SER A 15 -5.60 7.07 0.90
CA SER A 15 -5.24 6.24 2.05
C SER A 15 -6.12 4.99 2.17
N GLY A 16 -5.60 4.02 2.91
CA GLY A 16 -6.23 2.72 3.14
C GLY A 16 -5.29 1.81 3.93
N ILE A 17 -5.73 0.57 4.13
CA ILE A 17 -4.98 -0.46 4.86
C ILE A 17 -4.40 -1.45 3.87
N ILE A 18 -3.11 -1.71 4.01
CA ILE A 18 -2.41 -2.81 3.32
C ILE A 18 -1.99 -3.88 4.31
N GLU A 19 -1.77 -5.09 3.83
CA GLU A 19 -1.09 -6.15 4.57
C GLU A 19 0.24 -6.48 3.89
N VAL A 20 1.31 -6.45 4.68
CA VAL A 20 2.67 -6.81 4.25
C VAL A 20 3.28 -7.71 5.32
N ASN A 21 3.74 -8.90 4.94
CA ASN A 21 4.28 -9.91 5.86
C ASN A 21 3.37 -10.20 7.07
N GLY A 22 2.05 -10.31 6.84
CA GLY A 22 1.06 -10.56 7.90
C GLY A 22 0.83 -9.39 8.86
N LYS A 23 1.33 -8.20 8.55
CA LYS A 23 1.10 -6.98 9.35
C LYS A 23 0.24 -6.00 8.57
N LYS A 24 -0.82 -5.51 9.23
CA LYS A 24 -1.67 -4.44 8.71
C LYS A 24 -1.01 -3.08 8.94
N LEU A 25 -0.96 -2.26 7.90
CA LEU A 25 -0.28 -0.98 7.87
C LEU A 25 -1.15 0.06 7.16
N ASN A 26 -1.08 1.32 7.60
CA ASN A 26 -1.68 2.42 6.86
C ASN A 26 -0.76 2.82 5.71
N ALA A 27 -1.32 2.95 4.52
CA ALA A 27 -0.58 3.34 3.33
C ALA A 27 -1.34 4.39 2.51
N LEU A 28 -0.60 5.07 1.64
CA LEU A 28 -1.06 6.10 0.73
C LEU A 28 -0.69 5.70 -0.71
N THR A 29 -1.55 5.97 -1.67
CA THR A 29 -1.21 5.95 -3.10
C THR A 29 -0.76 7.33 -3.56
N ARG A 30 -0.09 7.42 -4.72
CA ARG A 30 0.24 8.69 -5.39
C ARG A 30 -0.94 9.31 -6.13
N GLY A 31 -2.15 9.15 -5.59
CA GLY A 31 -3.40 9.65 -6.20
C GLY A 31 -4.13 8.63 -7.06
N GLU A 32 -3.53 7.48 -7.35
CA GLU A 32 -4.23 6.39 -8.02
C GLU A 32 -5.24 5.71 -7.10
N TYR A 33 -6.31 5.21 -7.70
CA TYR A 33 -7.16 4.25 -7.03
C TYR A 33 -6.50 2.89 -7.03
N VAL A 34 -6.49 2.23 -5.87
CA VAL A 34 -6.18 0.81 -5.78
C VAL A 34 -7.38 0.12 -5.13
N ASP A 35 -7.92 -0.91 -5.77
CA ASP A 35 -9.03 -1.69 -5.21
C ASP A 35 -8.51 -2.59 -4.06
N SER A 36 -9.43 -3.02 -3.20
CA SER A 36 -9.18 -4.12 -2.28
C SER A 36 -8.74 -5.38 -3.02
N ASN A 37 -7.94 -6.22 -2.37
CA ASN A 37 -7.34 -7.44 -2.92
C ASN A 37 -6.43 -7.19 -4.15
N THR A 38 -5.98 -5.95 -4.35
CA THR A 38 -4.96 -5.64 -5.35
C THR A 38 -3.57 -5.84 -4.77
N LYS A 39 -2.69 -6.49 -5.53
CA LYS A 39 -1.28 -6.63 -5.16
C LYS A 39 -0.58 -5.28 -5.22
N ILE A 40 0.18 -4.93 -4.20
CA ILE A 40 0.85 -3.63 -4.09
C ILE A 40 2.34 -3.79 -3.81
N LYS A 41 3.09 -2.72 -4.05
CA LYS A 41 4.51 -2.60 -3.67
C LYS A 41 4.73 -1.29 -2.93
N ILE A 42 5.50 -1.35 -1.84
CA ILE A 42 5.94 -0.16 -1.12
C ILE A 42 7.03 0.54 -1.92
N ILE A 43 6.75 1.77 -2.34
CA ILE A 43 7.66 2.60 -3.14
C ILE A 43 8.37 3.68 -2.32
N SER A 44 7.83 4.09 -1.17
CA SER A 44 8.49 5.01 -0.24
C SER A 44 8.06 4.77 1.20
N VAL A 45 8.94 5.08 2.15
CA VAL A 45 8.64 5.13 3.58
C VAL A 45 9.27 6.40 4.16
N GLU A 46 8.43 7.32 4.61
CA GLU A 46 8.81 8.61 5.18
C GLU A 46 8.24 8.73 6.59
N GLY A 47 9.04 8.35 7.59
CA GLY A 47 8.59 8.22 8.97
C GLY A 47 7.44 7.20 9.08
N ASN A 48 6.25 7.68 9.40
CA ASN A 48 5.03 6.87 9.51
C ASN A 48 4.21 6.79 8.21
N LYS A 49 4.62 7.50 7.15
CA LYS A 49 3.93 7.49 5.86
C LYS A 49 4.52 6.39 4.98
N ILE A 50 3.68 5.43 4.59
CA ILE A 50 4.03 4.39 3.63
C ILE A 50 3.32 4.73 2.33
N VAL A 51 4.08 4.84 1.23
CA VAL A 51 3.52 5.08 -0.11
C VAL A 51 3.62 3.79 -0.91
N VAL A 52 2.52 3.42 -1.57
CA VAL A 52 2.38 2.20 -2.37
C VAL A 52 1.85 2.49 -3.77
N GLU A 53 2.14 1.57 -4.67
CA GLU A 53 1.58 1.51 -6.02
C GLU A 53 1.08 0.08 -6.31
N ALA A 54 0.10 -0.06 -7.20
CA ALA A 54 -0.37 -1.36 -7.67
C ALA A 54 0.72 -2.07 -8.48
N VAL A 55 0.83 -3.39 -8.31
CA VAL A 55 1.69 -4.23 -9.14
C VAL A 55 0.82 -4.84 -10.23
N ASN A 56 1.14 -4.51 -11.49
CA ASN A 56 0.57 -5.19 -12.67
C ASN A 56 1.24 -6.54 -12.90
#